data_AF-A0A1F5AER3-F1
#
_entry.id   AF-A0A1F5AER3-F1
#
_cell.length_a   1.000
_cell.length_b   1.000
_cell.length_c   1.000
_cell.angle_alpha   90.00
_cell.angle_beta   90.00
_cell.angle_gamma   90.00
#
_symmetry.space_group_name_H-M   'P 1'
#
loop_
_entity.id
_entity.type
_entity.pdbx_description
1 polymer ?
#
loop_
_entity_poly.entity_id
_entity_poly.type
_entity_poly.pdbx_seq_one_letter_code
_entity_poly.pdbx_strand_id
1 'polypeptide(L)'
;MMVRLIDEIYGRESEEIRRVLKANFTEGALTELCGEEHAVLYVVEVEGRVVAFLYGWFFRYVLTIYWIYSLREFRGKGVVRDLLNHAETELRAKGCWKLEMYAYAENNRFLDFCAKLGFTKGVLIEKSMFGFKIQNIFKVLEEPDAEKRETRIKIVGEAGQGVKLLSYTLAQILSQLGREVSLSLAYDASVRGGTISADLIYSIQAIENPVIDEADVLIKFTRTRDWFPAKTLVIDESMCREASVSCSLQSNKGTMYGFEDVAVSLFGSKIYINMIALGRILRHIGINILLLNIKDILPERAIEKNLEAIKYGFSYRDDV
;
A
#
# COMPACT_ATOMS: atom_id res chain seq x y z
N MET A 1 7.64 -22.00 -5.44
CA MET A 1 6.26 -21.97 -5.99
C MET A 1 5.91 -20.66 -6.68
N MET A 2 6.32 -19.50 -6.13
CA MET A 2 6.08 -18.16 -6.71
C MET A 2 6.42 -18.03 -8.20
N VAL A 3 7.62 -18.49 -8.62
CA VAL A 3 8.03 -18.44 -10.04
C VAL A 3 7.05 -19.20 -10.95
N ARG A 4 6.59 -20.39 -10.54
CA ARG A 4 5.60 -21.18 -11.28
C ARG A 4 4.25 -20.48 -11.32
N LEU A 5 3.84 -19.82 -10.24
CA LEU A 5 2.63 -19.01 -10.22
C LEU A 5 2.72 -17.87 -11.24
N ILE A 6 3.83 -17.14 -11.31
CA ILE A 6 3.98 -16.03 -12.26
C ILE A 6 3.91 -16.55 -13.70
N ASP A 7 4.63 -17.62 -14.01
CA ASP A 7 4.58 -18.22 -15.35
C ASP A 7 3.20 -18.75 -15.74
N GLU A 8 2.41 -19.18 -14.76
CA GLU A 8 1.07 -19.71 -15.00
C GLU A 8 0.01 -18.62 -15.13
N ILE A 9 -0.01 -17.64 -14.22
CA ILE A 9 -1.00 -16.55 -14.21
C ILE A 9 -0.72 -15.57 -15.36
N TYR A 10 0.56 -15.26 -15.60
CA TYR A 10 1.00 -14.27 -16.59
C TYR A 10 1.53 -14.95 -17.86
N GLY A 11 1.18 -16.21 -18.11
CA GLY A 11 1.71 -16.97 -19.26
C GLY A 11 1.35 -16.40 -20.63
N ARG A 12 0.34 -15.51 -20.71
CA ARG A 12 -0.03 -14.76 -21.92
C ARG A 12 0.82 -13.51 -22.15
N GLU A 13 1.51 -13.04 -21.11
CA GLU A 13 2.32 -11.83 -21.17
C GLU A 13 3.74 -12.12 -21.69
N SER A 14 4.38 -11.05 -22.17
CA SER A 14 5.77 -11.12 -22.66
C SER A 14 6.72 -11.67 -21.59
N GLU A 15 7.82 -12.27 -22.03
CA GLU A 15 8.88 -12.72 -21.12
C GLU A 15 9.46 -11.57 -20.29
N GLU A 16 9.48 -10.35 -20.84
CA GLU A 16 9.93 -9.15 -20.15
C GLU A 16 9.03 -8.82 -18.95
N ILE A 17 7.70 -8.79 -19.14
CA ILE A 17 6.75 -8.55 -18.04
C ILE A 17 6.90 -9.63 -16.96
N ARG A 18 6.96 -10.91 -17.36
CA ARG A 18 7.15 -12.01 -16.42
C ARG A 18 8.48 -11.93 -15.69
N ARG A 19 9.55 -11.47 -16.34
CA ARG A 19 10.87 -11.26 -15.72
C ARG A 19 10.83 -10.14 -14.69
N VAL A 20 10.20 -9.02 -15.01
CA VAL A 20 10.01 -7.89 -14.07
C VAL A 20 9.22 -8.33 -12.84
N LEU A 21 8.13 -9.08 -13.04
CA LEU A 21 7.35 -9.63 -11.93
C LEU A 21 8.20 -10.56 -11.06
N LYS A 22 8.93 -11.51 -11.66
CA LYS A 22 9.80 -12.44 -10.91
C LYS A 22 10.91 -11.72 -10.13
N ALA A 23 11.49 -10.67 -10.69
CA ALA A 23 12.55 -9.90 -10.04
C ALA A 23 12.08 -9.25 -8.72
N ASN A 24 10.79 -8.94 -8.59
CA ASN A 24 10.22 -8.38 -7.37
C ASN A 24 9.91 -9.44 -6.29
N PHE A 25 10.06 -10.74 -6.59
CA PHE A 25 9.71 -11.85 -5.69
C PHE A 25 10.79 -12.94 -5.67
N THR A 26 12.05 -12.52 -5.50
CA THR A 26 13.16 -13.43 -5.22
C THR A 26 13.00 -14.09 -3.85
N GLU A 27 13.74 -15.17 -3.59
CA GLU A 27 13.73 -15.85 -2.29
C GLU A 27 14.09 -14.91 -1.14
N GLY A 28 15.17 -14.12 -1.28
CA GLY A 28 15.56 -13.10 -0.31
C GLY A 28 14.45 -12.07 -0.07
N ALA A 29 13.86 -11.54 -1.16
CA ALA A 29 12.76 -10.59 -1.04
C ALA A 29 11.55 -11.19 -0.31
N LEU A 30 11.20 -12.46 -0.56
CA LEU A 30 10.08 -13.13 0.11
C LEU A 30 10.35 -13.36 1.59
N THR A 31 11.57 -13.76 1.97
CA THR A 31 11.95 -13.94 3.37
C THR A 31 11.81 -12.64 4.15
N GLU A 32 12.31 -11.54 3.61
CA GLU A 32 12.17 -10.20 4.22
C GLU A 32 10.72 -9.74 4.26
N LEU A 33 9.97 -9.95 3.17
CA LEU A 33 8.54 -9.63 3.10
C LEU A 33 7.73 -10.33 4.19
N CYS A 34 8.07 -11.57 4.54
CA CYS A 34 7.39 -12.32 5.60
C CYS A 34 7.74 -11.83 7.01
N GLY A 35 8.83 -11.06 7.17
CA GLY A 35 9.21 -10.45 8.44
C GLY A 35 8.46 -9.15 8.77
N GLU A 36 7.70 -8.60 7.81
CA GLU A 36 7.01 -7.34 8.01
C GLU A 36 5.73 -7.48 8.83
N GLU A 37 5.46 -6.52 9.71
CA GLU A 37 4.33 -6.52 10.65
C GLU A 37 2.97 -6.79 9.98
N HIS A 38 2.77 -6.22 8.80
CA HIS A 38 1.50 -6.30 8.05
C HIS A 38 1.43 -7.52 7.13
N ALA A 39 2.51 -8.27 6.97
CA ALA A 39 2.54 -9.42 6.06
C ALA A 39 1.78 -10.61 6.65
N VAL A 40 0.94 -11.23 5.83
CA VAL A 40 0.23 -12.45 6.18
C VAL A 40 0.57 -13.52 5.16
N LEU A 41 1.12 -14.63 5.64
CA LEU A 41 1.39 -15.83 4.84
C LEU A 41 0.72 -17.04 5.49
N TYR A 42 -0.22 -17.64 4.77
CA TYR A 42 -0.77 -18.95 5.10
C TYR A 42 -0.28 -19.97 4.08
N VAL A 43 0.12 -21.15 4.55
CA VAL A 43 0.57 -22.26 3.70
C VAL A 43 -0.23 -23.51 4.01
N VAL A 44 -0.46 -24.33 2.98
CA VAL A 44 -0.99 -25.69 3.14
C VAL A 44 0.13 -26.66 2.84
N GLU A 45 0.41 -27.53 3.80
CA GLU A 45 1.41 -28.58 3.68
C GLU A 45 0.75 -29.95 3.64
N VAL A 46 1.22 -30.80 2.71
CA VAL A 46 0.82 -32.21 2.61
C VAL A 46 2.11 -33.02 2.50
N GLU A 47 2.34 -33.94 3.44
CA GLU A 47 3.51 -34.84 3.46
C GLU A 47 4.86 -34.10 3.34
N GLY A 48 5.08 -33.02 4.11
CA GLY A 48 6.35 -32.28 4.05
C GLY A 48 6.46 -31.29 2.88
N ARG A 49 5.45 -31.21 2.01
CA ARG A 49 5.47 -30.38 0.80
C ARG A 49 4.41 -29.28 0.88
N VAL A 50 4.82 -28.04 0.66
CA VAL A 50 3.88 -26.92 0.47
C VAL A 50 3.14 -27.10 -0.86
N VAL A 51 1.80 -27.17 -0.79
CA VAL A 51 0.93 -27.42 -1.95
C VAL A 51 0.05 -26.24 -2.33
N ALA A 52 -0.19 -25.33 -1.39
CA ALA A 52 -0.89 -24.07 -1.61
C ALA A 52 -0.39 -22.99 -0.67
N PHE A 53 -0.59 -21.74 -1.05
CA PHE A 53 -0.31 -20.60 -0.18
C PHE A 53 -1.23 -19.42 -0.50
N LEU A 54 -1.37 -18.55 0.49
CA LEU A 54 -2.02 -17.26 0.41
C LEU A 54 -1.07 -16.26 1.05
N TYR A 55 -0.68 -15.25 0.29
CA TYR A 55 0.14 -14.15 0.77
C TYR A 55 -0.60 -12.82 0.56
N GLY A 56 -0.64 -12.00 1.59
CA GLY A 56 -1.34 -10.72 1.57
C GLY A 56 -0.79 -9.72 2.58
N TRP A 57 -1.42 -8.56 2.57
CA TRP A 57 -1.09 -7.42 3.43
C TRP A 57 -2.30 -7.07 4.27
N PHE A 58 -2.17 -7.18 5.59
CA PHE A 58 -3.22 -6.87 6.54
C PHE A 58 -2.98 -5.48 7.13
N PHE A 59 -3.82 -4.53 6.76
CA PHE A 59 -3.74 -3.14 7.21
C PHE A 59 -5.13 -2.62 7.57
N ARG A 60 -5.26 -1.96 8.72
CA ARG A 60 -6.52 -1.33 9.20
C ARG A 60 -7.75 -2.21 8.98
N TYR A 61 -7.66 -3.47 9.39
CA TYR A 61 -8.75 -4.45 9.34
C TYR A 61 -9.16 -4.95 7.93
N VAL A 62 -8.34 -4.67 6.92
CA VAL A 62 -8.51 -5.20 5.56
C VAL A 62 -7.31 -6.07 5.21
N LEU A 63 -7.56 -7.28 4.69
CA LEU A 63 -6.53 -8.07 4.05
C LEU A 63 -6.59 -7.86 2.54
N THR A 64 -5.54 -7.26 1.99
CA THR A 64 -5.29 -7.26 0.55
C THR A 64 -4.47 -8.48 0.18
N ILE A 65 -5.11 -9.49 -0.40
CA ILE A 65 -4.46 -10.71 -0.88
C ILE A 65 -3.72 -10.36 -2.17
N TYR A 66 -2.39 -10.44 -2.13
CA TYR A 66 -1.54 -10.23 -3.31
C TYR A 66 -1.41 -11.50 -4.13
N TRP A 67 -1.30 -12.66 -3.46
CA TRP A 67 -1.13 -13.94 -4.13
C TRP A 67 -1.95 -15.02 -3.44
N ILE A 68 -2.62 -15.84 -4.24
CA ILE A 68 -3.23 -17.08 -3.80
C ILE A 68 -3.01 -18.14 -4.85
N TYR A 69 -2.54 -19.32 -4.44
CA TYR A 69 -2.13 -20.36 -5.37
C TYR A 69 -2.30 -21.74 -4.80
N SER A 70 -2.58 -22.70 -5.68
CA SER A 70 -2.36 -24.11 -5.42
C SER A 70 -1.71 -24.79 -6.61
N LEU A 71 -0.89 -25.80 -6.31
CA LEU A 71 -0.36 -26.72 -7.31
C LEU A 71 -1.51 -27.37 -8.11
N ARG A 72 -1.23 -27.66 -9.39
CA ARG A 72 -2.24 -28.14 -10.35
C ARG A 72 -2.89 -29.44 -9.89
N GLU A 73 -2.09 -30.37 -9.37
CA GLU A 73 -2.51 -31.68 -8.86
C GLU A 73 -3.38 -31.60 -7.58
N PHE A 74 -3.48 -30.42 -6.97
CA PHE A 74 -4.34 -30.14 -5.79
C PHE A 74 -5.56 -29.28 -6.12
N ARG A 75 -5.75 -28.85 -7.38
CA ARG A 75 -6.93 -28.08 -7.79
C ARG A 75 -8.17 -28.94 -7.80
N GLY A 76 -9.31 -28.34 -7.43
CA GLY A 76 -10.59 -29.05 -7.31
C GLY A 76 -10.73 -29.88 -6.03
N LYS A 77 -9.68 -30.02 -5.22
CA LYS A 77 -9.69 -30.76 -3.94
C LYS A 77 -10.10 -29.92 -2.73
N GLY A 78 -10.64 -28.72 -2.94
CA GLY A 78 -11.03 -27.81 -1.84
C GLY A 78 -9.89 -27.00 -1.21
N VAL A 79 -8.62 -27.32 -1.46
CA VAL A 79 -7.44 -26.71 -0.81
C VAL A 79 -7.47 -25.18 -0.73
N VAL A 80 -7.77 -24.48 -1.83
CA VAL A 80 -7.82 -23.00 -1.85
C VAL A 80 -9.01 -22.45 -1.04
N ARG A 81 -10.15 -23.14 -1.08
CA ARG A 81 -11.33 -22.78 -0.28
C ARG A 81 -11.03 -22.95 1.20
N ASP A 82 -10.40 -24.04 1.58
CA ASP A 82 -10.09 -24.33 2.98
C ASP A 82 -9.05 -23.34 3.52
N LEU A 83 -8.06 -22.98 2.70
CA LEU A 83 -7.10 -21.92 2.99
C LEU A 83 -7.75 -20.55 3.19
N LEU A 84 -8.71 -20.17 2.33
CA LEU A 84 -9.47 -18.93 2.49
C LEU A 84 -10.34 -18.96 3.74
N ASN A 85 -11.04 -20.07 4.01
CA ASN A 85 -11.86 -20.22 5.21
C ASN A 85 -11.02 -20.10 6.50
N HIS A 86 -9.81 -20.67 6.50
CA HIS A 86 -8.87 -20.51 7.60
C HIS A 86 -8.46 -19.05 7.77
N ALA A 87 -8.05 -18.37 6.69
CA ALA A 87 -7.69 -16.96 6.72
C ALA A 87 -8.86 -16.07 7.20
N GLU A 88 -10.08 -16.33 6.74
CA GLU A 88 -11.30 -15.63 7.19
C GLU A 88 -11.52 -15.80 8.69
N THR A 89 -11.37 -17.02 9.21
CA THR A 89 -11.59 -17.33 10.63
C THR A 89 -10.58 -16.61 11.52
N GLU A 90 -9.28 -16.75 11.20
CA GLU A 90 -8.19 -16.12 11.94
C GLU A 90 -8.27 -14.58 11.90
N LEU A 91 -8.58 -14.01 10.73
CA LEU A 91 -8.57 -12.56 10.56
C LEU A 91 -9.84 -11.90 11.12
N ARG A 92 -10.99 -12.58 11.11
CA ARG A 92 -12.20 -12.11 11.83
C ARG A 92 -11.90 -11.92 13.31
N ALA A 93 -11.16 -12.84 13.93
CA ALA A 93 -10.75 -12.72 15.34
C ALA A 93 -9.84 -11.49 15.59
N LYS A 94 -9.19 -10.97 14.55
CA LYS A 94 -8.39 -9.72 14.56
C LYS A 94 -9.18 -8.48 14.11
N GLY A 95 -10.51 -8.60 14.01
CA GLY A 95 -11.41 -7.53 13.61
C GLY A 95 -11.44 -7.25 12.10
N CYS A 96 -10.90 -8.15 11.27
CA CYS A 96 -10.92 -8.00 9.82
C CYS A 96 -12.35 -8.02 9.27
N TRP A 97 -12.73 -6.94 8.60
CA TRP A 97 -14.08 -6.78 8.06
C TRP A 97 -14.13 -7.04 6.54
N LYS A 98 -13.00 -7.01 5.84
CA LYS A 98 -12.95 -7.22 4.38
C LYS A 98 -11.68 -7.92 3.92
N LEU A 99 -11.85 -8.86 3.00
CA LEU A 99 -10.79 -9.38 2.13
C LEU A 99 -10.92 -8.76 0.75
N GLU A 100 -9.80 -8.38 0.13
CA GLU A 100 -9.80 -7.94 -1.26
C GLU A 100 -8.59 -8.47 -2.02
N MET A 101 -8.72 -8.59 -3.33
CA MET A 101 -7.62 -8.94 -4.23
C MET A 101 -7.84 -8.33 -5.61
N TYR A 102 -6.76 -8.30 -6.38
CA TYR A 102 -6.74 -7.76 -7.72
C TYR A 102 -6.36 -8.86 -8.68
N ALA A 103 -7.26 -9.18 -9.60
CA ALA A 103 -7.09 -10.26 -10.56
C ALA A 103 -7.19 -9.74 -11.99
N TYR A 104 -6.62 -10.47 -12.94
CA TYR A 104 -6.87 -10.22 -14.35
C TYR A 104 -8.37 -10.19 -14.66
N ALA A 105 -8.83 -9.10 -15.26
CA ALA A 105 -10.25 -8.92 -15.57
C ALA A 105 -10.77 -9.99 -16.55
N GLU A 106 -9.89 -10.52 -17.41
CA GLU A 106 -10.21 -11.56 -18.40
C GLU A 106 -10.12 -12.99 -17.85
N ASN A 107 -9.67 -13.18 -16.61
CA ASN A 107 -9.53 -14.50 -16.01
C ASN A 107 -10.87 -15.00 -15.42
N ASN A 108 -11.85 -15.22 -16.30
CA ASN A 108 -13.22 -15.57 -15.95
C ASN A 108 -13.30 -16.79 -15.01
N ARG A 109 -12.47 -17.82 -15.24
CA ARG A 109 -12.48 -19.03 -14.40
C ARG A 109 -12.10 -18.73 -12.94
N PHE A 110 -11.11 -17.87 -12.71
CA PHE A 110 -10.71 -17.48 -11.36
C PHE A 110 -11.76 -16.55 -10.72
N LEU A 111 -12.32 -15.62 -11.49
CA LEU A 111 -13.38 -14.72 -11.01
C LEU A 111 -14.64 -15.51 -10.63
N ASP A 112 -15.07 -16.46 -11.45
CA ASP A 112 -16.22 -17.34 -11.16
C ASP A 112 -15.98 -18.22 -9.93
N PHE A 113 -14.75 -18.70 -9.77
CA PHE A 113 -14.35 -19.43 -8.56
C PHE A 113 -14.46 -18.55 -7.32
N CYS A 114 -13.93 -17.32 -7.36
CA CYS A 114 -14.03 -16.39 -6.23
C CYS A 114 -15.48 -15.97 -5.95
N ALA A 115 -16.29 -15.78 -6.98
CA ALA A 115 -17.71 -15.47 -6.84
C ALA A 115 -18.47 -16.57 -6.07
N LYS A 116 -18.17 -17.85 -6.36
CA LYS A 116 -18.72 -18.99 -5.60
C LYS A 116 -18.28 -19.02 -4.13
N LEU A 117 -17.18 -18.35 -3.79
CA LEU A 117 -16.69 -18.18 -2.42
C LEU A 117 -17.22 -16.92 -1.73
N GLY A 118 -18.10 -16.16 -2.40
CA GLY A 118 -18.73 -14.95 -1.86
C GLY A 118 -17.98 -13.66 -2.17
N PHE A 119 -16.99 -13.68 -3.07
CA PHE A 119 -16.36 -12.44 -3.55
C PHE A 119 -17.26 -11.74 -4.57
N THR A 120 -17.30 -10.42 -4.49
CA THR A 120 -18.04 -9.54 -5.40
C THR A 120 -17.04 -8.72 -6.23
N LYS A 121 -17.43 -8.34 -7.45
CA LYS A 121 -16.62 -7.46 -8.30
C LYS A 121 -16.72 -6.01 -7.79
N GLY A 122 -15.56 -5.39 -7.57
CA GLY A 122 -15.42 -3.97 -7.27
C GLY A 122 -14.99 -3.17 -8.50
N VAL A 123 -14.12 -2.19 -8.29
CA VAL A 123 -13.60 -1.31 -9.34
C VAL A 123 -12.87 -2.10 -10.44
N LEU A 124 -13.08 -1.69 -11.69
CA LEU A 124 -12.31 -2.15 -12.84
C LEU A 124 -11.22 -1.12 -13.13
N ILE A 125 -9.96 -1.55 -13.05
CA ILE A 125 -8.80 -0.75 -13.45
C ILE A 125 -8.55 -1.03 -14.92
N GLU A 126 -8.85 -0.04 -15.78
CA GLU A 126 -8.74 -0.17 -17.23
C GLU A 126 -7.30 -0.27 -17.73
N LYS A 127 -6.35 0.34 -17.02
CA LYS A 127 -4.93 0.40 -17.41
C LYS A 127 -4.02 0.22 -16.19
N SER A 128 -3.61 -1.02 -15.95
CA SER A 128 -2.56 -1.31 -14.97
C SER A 128 -1.18 -0.80 -15.43
N MET A 129 -0.17 -0.93 -14.57
CA MET A 129 1.22 -0.60 -14.91
C MET A 129 1.71 -1.31 -16.19
N PHE A 130 1.19 -2.51 -16.45
CA PHE A 130 1.59 -3.34 -17.59
C PHE A 130 0.60 -3.25 -18.77
N GLY A 131 -0.40 -2.36 -18.69
CA GLY A 131 -1.33 -2.07 -19.78
C GLY A 131 -2.54 -3.01 -19.89
N PHE A 132 -2.65 -4.03 -19.05
CA PHE A 132 -3.82 -4.92 -19.03
C PHE A 132 -4.85 -4.50 -17.96
N LYS A 133 -6.10 -4.95 -18.15
CA LYS A 133 -7.22 -4.68 -17.24
C LYS A 133 -7.16 -5.54 -15.98
N ILE A 134 -7.36 -4.92 -14.82
CA ILE A 134 -7.38 -5.58 -13.52
C ILE A 134 -8.74 -5.34 -12.86
N GLN A 135 -9.37 -6.43 -12.43
CA GLN A 135 -10.61 -6.41 -11.66
C GLN A 135 -10.28 -6.50 -10.17
N ASN A 136 -10.69 -5.51 -9.39
CA ASN A 136 -10.79 -5.68 -7.94
C ASN A 136 -11.94 -6.65 -7.62
N ILE A 137 -11.70 -7.60 -6.74
CA ILE A 137 -12.73 -8.44 -6.14
C ILE A 137 -12.58 -8.43 -4.63
N PHE A 138 -13.69 -8.40 -3.90
CA PHE A 138 -13.67 -8.29 -2.45
C PHE A 138 -14.79 -9.12 -1.80
N LYS A 139 -14.60 -9.49 -0.55
CA LYS A 139 -15.58 -10.17 0.29
C LYS A 139 -15.67 -9.45 1.63
N VAL A 140 -16.87 -8.99 1.96
CA VAL A 140 -17.18 -8.41 3.27
C VAL A 140 -17.40 -9.56 4.24
N LEU A 141 -16.64 -9.56 5.33
CA LEU A 141 -16.74 -10.54 6.42
C LEU A 141 -17.70 -10.07 7.51
N GLU A 142 -17.71 -8.76 7.75
CA GLU A 142 -18.52 -8.06 8.75
C GLU A 142 -18.75 -6.62 8.27
N GLU A 143 -19.89 -6.02 8.60
CA GLU A 143 -20.13 -4.60 8.28
C GLU A 143 -19.23 -3.71 9.16
N PRO A 144 -18.39 -2.85 8.56
CA PRO A 144 -17.50 -1.99 9.33
C PRO A 144 -18.26 -0.81 9.93
N ASP A 145 -17.89 -0.44 11.15
CA ASP A 145 -18.21 0.88 11.69
C ASP A 145 -17.43 2.00 10.96
N ALA A 146 -17.73 3.24 11.32
CA ALA A 146 -17.08 4.41 10.73
C ALA A 146 -15.56 4.45 10.98
N GLU A 147 -15.07 3.89 12.08
CA GLU A 147 -13.65 3.85 12.36
C GLU A 147 -12.94 2.83 11.44
N LYS A 148 -13.53 1.67 11.21
CA LYS A 148 -12.95 0.60 10.38
C LYS A 148 -13.04 0.89 8.88
N ARG A 149 -14.03 1.66 8.43
CA ARG A 149 -14.24 1.97 7.00
C ARG A 149 -13.33 3.10 6.51
N GLU A 150 -12.92 4.00 7.39
CA GLU A 150 -12.11 5.18 7.07
C GLU A 150 -10.65 5.00 7.47
N THR A 151 -9.75 5.49 6.63
CA THR A 151 -8.35 5.69 6.99
C THR A 151 -8.00 7.17 6.86
N ARG A 152 -7.39 7.71 7.91
CA ARG A 152 -7.03 9.12 8.03
C ARG A 152 -5.52 9.29 7.97
N ILE A 153 -5.05 10.05 6.98
CA ILE A 153 -3.64 10.32 6.75
C ILE A 153 -3.41 11.83 6.90
N LYS A 154 -2.50 12.21 7.80
CA LYS A 154 -2.04 13.58 7.92
C LYS A 154 -0.63 13.70 7.36
N ILE A 155 -0.39 14.71 6.55
CA ILE A 155 0.92 15.01 5.96
C ILE A 155 1.32 16.41 6.38
N VAL A 156 2.51 16.58 6.94
CA VAL A 156 3.01 17.87 7.44
C VAL A 156 4.41 18.12 6.92
N GLY A 157 4.64 19.31 6.38
CA GLY A 157 5.94 19.73 5.87
C GLY A 157 6.00 21.25 5.66
N GLU A 158 7.12 21.69 5.13
CA GLU A 158 7.36 23.08 4.74
C GLU A 158 7.12 23.29 3.24
N ALA A 159 6.91 24.54 2.86
CA ALA A 159 6.85 24.95 1.47
C ALA A 159 8.09 24.44 0.70
N GLY A 160 7.86 23.71 -0.39
CA GLY A 160 8.92 23.14 -1.23
C GLY A 160 9.26 21.67 -0.94
N GLN A 161 8.78 21.07 0.16
CA GLN A 161 8.94 19.64 0.43
C GLN A 161 7.93 18.75 -0.31
N GLY A 162 7.06 19.35 -1.13
CA GLY A 162 6.19 18.59 -2.03
C GLY A 162 4.97 17.93 -1.37
N VAL A 163 4.54 18.39 -0.19
CA VAL A 163 3.33 17.92 0.52
C VAL A 163 2.10 17.90 -0.39
N LYS A 164 1.86 19.01 -1.09
CA LYS A 164 0.75 19.13 -2.05
C LYS A 164 0.80 18.03 -3.12
N LEU A 165 1.97 17.81 -3.73
CA LEU A 165 2.12 16.81 -4.79
C LEU A 165 1.89 15.39 -4.24
N LEU A 166 2.49 15.05 -3.10
CA LEU A 166 2.28 13.75 -2.45
C LEU A 166 0.79 13.51 -2.18
N SER A 167 0.12 14.46 -1.53
CA SER A 167 -1.27 14.29 -1.11
C SER A 167 -2.23 14.16 -2.30
N TYR A 168 -2.03 14.96 -3.36
CA TYR A 168 -2.85 14.84 -4.57
C TYR A 168 -2.60 13.52 -5.30
N THR A 169 -1.35 13.11 -5.48
CA THR A 169 -1.04 11.85 -6.16
C THR A 169 -1.60 10.66 -5.37
N LEU A 170 -1.47 10.65 -4.05
CA LEU A 170 -2.07 9.62 -3.20
C LEU A 170 -3.60 9.60 -3.30
N ALA A 171 -4.25 10.77 -3.26
CA ALA A 171 -5.70 10.89 -3.41
C ALA A 171 -6.18 10.36 -4.77
N GLN A 172 -5.47 10.67 -5.86
CA GLN A 172 -5.78 10.17 -7.20
C GLN A 172 -5.61 8.66 -7.31
N ILE A 173 -4.54 8.10 -6.74
CA ILE A 173 -4.34 6.65 -6.65
C ILE A 173 -5.51 5.98 -5.93
N LEU A 174 -5.89 6.49 -4.75
CA LEU A 174 -6.99 5.93 -3.95
C LEU A 174 -8.33 6.03 -4.69
N SER A 175 -8.60 7.15 -5.36
CA SER A 175 -9.80 7.33 -6.18
C SER A 175 -9.85 6.36 -7.36
N GLN A 176 -8.73 6.12 -8.05
CA GLN A 176 -8.65 5.12 -9.12
C GLN A 176 -8.87 3.68 -8.61
N LEU A 177 -8.58 3.42 -7.32
CA LEU A 177 -8.91 2.16 -6.65
C LEU A 177 -10.36 2.12 -6.14
N GLY A 178 -11.20 3.06 -6.55
CA GLY A 178 -12.63 3.10 -6.24
C GLY A 178 -12.93 3.49 -4.80
N ARG A 179 -12.03 4.22 -4.13
CA ARG A 179 -12.28 4.79 -2.79
C ARG A 179 -12.92 6.17 -2.91
N GLU A 180 -13.81 6.48 -1.99
CA GLU A 180 -14.20 7.86 -1.69
C GLU A 180 -12.99 8.55 -1.05
N VAL A 181 -12.65 9.77 -1.48
CA VAL A 181 -11.48 10.49 -0.96
C VAL A 181 -11.85 11.94 -0.66
N SER A 182 -11.52 12.39 0.55
CA SER A 182 -11.53 13.80 0.95
C SER A 182 -10.09 14.25 1.15
N LEU A 183 -9.74 15.40 0.56
CA LEU A 183 -8.42 16.01 0.70
C LEU A 183 -8.58 17.49 1.03
N SER A 184 -8.10 17.89 2.21
CA SER A 184 -8.03 19.28 2.64
C SER A 184 -6.58 19.73 2.72
N LEU A 185 -6.29 20.95 2.26
CA LEU A 185 -4.97 21.56 2.33
C LEU A 185 -5.03 22.82 3.18
N ALA A 186 -4.15 22.91 4.17
CA ALA A 186 -3.93 24.11 4.96
C ALA A 186 -2.51 24.61 4.72
N TYR A 187 -2.38 25.89 4.39
CA TYR A 187 -1.10 26.56 4.20
C TYR A 187 -1.10 27.91 4.89
N ASP A 188 0.02 28.27 5.48
CA ASP A 188 0.18 29.58 6.09
C ASP A 188 0.31 30.65 4.99
N ALA A 189 -0.21 31.86 5.23
CA ALA A 189 -0.16 32.97 4.27
C ALA A 189 1.24 33.59 4.08
N SER A 190 2.28 33.04 4.74
CA SER A 190 3.64 33.57 4.75
C SER A 190 4.40 33.29 3.44
N VAL A 191 5.06 34.32 2.92
CA VAL A 191 5.69 34.36 1.57
C VAL A 191 6.97 33.52 1.46
N ARG A 192 7.61 33.14 2.58
CA ARG A 192 8.77 32.23 2.65
C ARG A 192 8.75 31.47 3.98
N GLY A 193 9.02 30.15 3.95
CA GLY A 193 9.05 29.30 5.15
C GLY A 193 7.68 28.95 5.72
N GLY A 194 6.60 29.10 4.94
CA GLY A 194 5.26 28.72 5.38
C GLY A 194 5.11 27.21 5.54
N THR A 195 4.36 26.80 6.56
CA THR A 195 4.02 25.39 6.78
C THR A 195 2.87 25.01 5.86
N ILE A 196 2.88 23.77 5.40
CA ILE A 196 1.79 23.16 4.65
C ILE A 196 1.40 21.83 5.30
N SER A 197 0.10 21.61 5.45
CA SER A 197 -0.43 20.31 5.84
C SER A 197 -1.53 19.85 4.91
N ALA A 198 -1.59 18.54 4.71
CA ALA A 198 -2.67 17.88 4.00
C ALA A 198 -3.36 16.88 4.93
N ASP A 199 -4.69 17.00 5.00
CA ASP A 199 -5.57 16.05 5.67
C ASP A 199 -6.28 15.23 4.60
N LEU A 200 -5.94 13.95 4.53
CA LEU A 200 -6.47 13.01 3.54
C LEU A 200 -7.26 11.92 4.27
N ILE A 201 -8.53 11.77 3.92
CA ILE A 201 -9.39 10.68 4.39
C ILE A 201 -9.80 9.86 3.18
N TYR A 202 -9.70 8.54 3.27
CA TYR A 202 -10.29 7.65 2.27
C TYR A 202 -11.19 6.59 2.89
N SER A 203 -12.25 6.23 2.18
CA SER A 203 -13.28 5.31 2.64
C SER A 203 -13.81 4.45 1.51
N ILE A 204 -14.48 3.36 1.86
CA ILE A 204 -15.29 2.56 0.93
C ILE A 204 -16.72 3.08 0.74
N GLN A 205 -17.13 4.08 1.53
CA GLN A 205 -18.43 4.74 1.51
C GLN A 205 -18.24 6.26 1.55
N ALA A 206 -19.33 7.01 1.46
CA ALA A 206 -19.32 8.46 1.60
C ALA A 206 -18.64 8.91 2.90
N ILE A 207 -17.81 9.95 2.81
CA ILE A 207 -17.13 10.55 3.96
C ILE A 207 -18.04 11.65 4.52
N GLU A 208 -18.58 11.42 5.72
CA GLU A 208 -19.52 12.35 6.37
C GLU A 208 -18.80 13.52 7.06
N ASN A 209 -17.63 13.26 7.64
CA ASN A 209 -16.83 14.28 8.34
C ASN A 209 -15.41 14.35 7.75
N PRO A 210 -15.03 15.46 7.08
CA PRO A 210 -13.71 15.63 6.47
C PRO A 210 -12.62 16.10 7.46
N VAL A 211 -12.90 16.14 8.77
CA VAL A 211 -11.95 16.58 9.80
C VAL A 211 -11.18 15.40 10.39
N ILE A 212 -9.88 15.59 10.63
CA ILE A 212 -8.99 14.61 11.29
C ILE A 212 -8.61 15.14 12.66
N ASP A 213 -9.08 14.46 13.72
CA ASP A 213 -8.66 14.73 15.10
C ASP A 213 -7.50 13.81 15.53
N GLU A 214 -7.48 12.58 15.03
CA GLU A 214 -6.38 11.60 15.17
C GLU A 214 -6.13 10.93 13.81
N ALA A 215 -4.86 10.81 13.43
CA ALA A 215 -4.46 10.17 12.18
C ALA A 215 -4.15 8.68 12.39
N ASP A 216 -4.53 7.84 11.43
CA ASP A 216 -4.01 6.48 11.38
C ASP A 216 -2.54 6.48 10.95
N VAL A 217 -2.17 7.40 10.04
CA VAL A 217 -0.78 7.60 9.61
C VAL A 217 -0.44 9.08 9.56
N LEU A 218 0.65 9.47 10.22
CA LEU A 218 1.24 10.81 10.12
C LEU A 218 2.55 10.74 9.34
N ILE A 219 2.61 11.46 8.21
CA ILE A 219 3.81 11.68 7.42
C ILE A 219 4.36 13.07 7.78
N LYS A 220 5.58 13.15 8.32
CA LYS A 220 6.14 14.41 8.80
C LYS A 220 7.54 14.65 8.21
N PHE A 221 7.68 15.75 7.48
CA PHE A 221 8.93 16.18 6.83
C PHE A 221 9.63 17.35 7.54
N THR A 222 8.99 17.97 8.54
CA THR A 222 9.55 19.12 9.26
C THR A 222 9.42 18.95 10.77
N ARG A 223 10.38 19.50 11.53
CA ARG A 223 10.31 19.61 12.99
C ARG A 223 9.27 20.65 13.43
N THR A 224 9.03 21.69 12.64
CA THR A 224 8.16 22.81 13.01
C THR A 224 6.68 22.46 12.80
N ARG A 225 6.09 21.91 13.86
CA ARG A 225 4.68 22.02 14.28
C ARG A 225 4.46 21.15 15.51
N ASP A 226 3.47 21.58 16.30
CA ASP A 226 2.95 20.89 17.47
C ASP A 226 2.63 19.42 17.18
N TRP A 227 2.77 18.61 18.22
CA TRP A 227 2.38 17.20 18.23
C TRP A 227 0.97 17.02 17.64
N PHE A 228 0.80 16.01 16.79
CA PHE A 228 -0.50 15.59 16.29
C PHE A 228 -0.69 14.10 16.60
N PRO A 229 -1.81 13.70 17.21
CA PRO A 229 -2.03 12.31 17.59
C PRO A 229 -2.10 11.42 16.35
N ALA A 230 -1.29 10.36 16.35
CA ALA A 230 -1.27 9.40 15.26
C ALA A 230 -0.92 7.98 15.75
N LYS A 231 -1.53 6.97 15.13
CA LYS A 231 -1.28 5.55 15.43
C LYS A 231 0.09 5.08 14.90
N THR A 232 0.47 5.56 13.71
CA THR A 232 1.77 5.28 13.10
C THR A 232 2.43 6.55 12.57
N LEU A 233 3.76 6.59 12.70
CA LEU A 233 4.60 7.69 12.22
C LEU A 233 5.49 7.26 11.05
N VAL A 234 5.57 8.12 10.03
CA VAL A 234 6.54 8.06 8.93
C VAL A 234 7.28 9.40 8.91
N ILE A 235 8.51 9.42 9.43
CA ILE A 235 9.22 10.67 9.76
C ILE A 235 10.58 10.72 9.07
N ASP A 236 10.99 11.91 8.67
CA ASP A 236 12.35 12.14 8.17
C ASP A 236 13.42 12.09 9.29
N GLU A 237 14.40 11.18 9.26
CA GLU A 237 15.47 11.07 10.28
C GLU A 237 16.37 12.29 10.40
N SER A 238 16.53 13.05 9.31
CA SER A 238 17.28 14.31 9.37
C SER A 238 16.68 15.28 10.41
N MET A 239 15.41 15.07 10.79
CA MET A 239 14.74 15.74 11.89
C MET A 239 15.22 15.39 13.30
N CYS A 240 16.14 14.44 13.47
CA CYS A 240 16.64 14.03 14.79
C CYS A 240 18.11 14.39 15.05
N ARG A 241 18.83 14.95 14.06
CA ARG A 241 20.30 15.16 14.09
C ARG A 241 20.80 16.38 14.89
N GLU A 242 19.92 17.27 15.36
CA GLU A 242 20.34 18.46 16.12
C GLU A 242 19.78 18.40 17.55
N ALA A 243 20.69 18.41 18.54
CA ALA A 243 20.46 18.01 19.92
C ALA A 243 19.63 18.96 20.81
N SER A 244 19.02 20.03 20.27
CA SER A 244 18.51 21.14 21.09
C SER A 244 16.99 21.33 21.13
N VAL A 245 16.19 20.42 20.57
CA VAL A 245 14.72 20.51 20.70
C VAL A 245 14.17 19.14 21.07
N SER A 246 13.54 19.04 22.25
CA SER A 246 12.85 17.84 22.70
C SER A 246 11.72 17.52 21.72
N CYS A 247 11.97 16.59 20.79
CA CYS A 247 10.94 16.04 19.92
C CYS A 247 10.14 15.04 20.76
N SER A 248 9.06 15.48 21.40
CA SER A 248 8.15 14.59 22.14
C SER A 248 7.23 13.88 21.14
N LEU A 249 7.80 13.05 20.27
CA LEU A 249 7.04 12.09 19.46
C LEU A 249 6.61 10.95 20.38
N GLN A 250 5.48 11.12 21.06
CA GLN A 250 4.82 10.00 21.75
C GLN A 250 4.00 9.24 20.71
N SER A 251 4.63 8.22 20.11
CA SER A 251 3.94 7.16 19.37
C SER A 251 4.34 5.82 19.97
N ASN A 252 3.43 4.86 19.90
CA ASN A 252 3.71 3.48 20.29
C ASN A 252 4.44 2.69 19.18
N LYS A 253 4.50 3.20 17.93
CA LYS A 253 5.17 2.60 16.75
C LYS A 253 5.53 3.65 15.67
N GLY A 254 6.67 3.50 14.98
CA GLY A 254 7.02 4.39 13.87
C GLY A 254 8.34 4.06 13.18
N THR A 255 8.46 4.42 11.91
CA THR A 255 9.71 4.30 11.14
C THR A 255 10.33 5.69 10.99
N MET A 256 11.57 5.81 11.44
CA MET A 256 12.45 6.94 11.16
C MET A 256 13.12 6.64 9.80
N TYR A 257 12.99 7.54 8.82
CA TYR A 257 13.44 7.32 7.44
C TYR A 257 14.26 8.51 6.95
N GLY A 258 15.50 8.34 6.49
CA GLY A 258 16.34 9.46 6.06
C GLY A 258 15.93 10.03 4.70
N PHE A 259 14.71 10.55 4.56
CA PHE A 259 14.14 10.91 3.25
C PHE A 259 15.01 11.96 2.56
N GLU A 260 15.45 12.99 3.28
CA GLU A 260 16.33 14.01 2.72
C GLU A 260 17.68 13.45 2.26
N ASP A 261 18.35 12.64 3.09
CA ASP A 261 19.65 12.06 2.75
C ASP A 261 19.54 11.15 1.52
N VAL A 262 18.52 10.30 1.49
CA VAL A 262 18.22 9.43 0.34
C VAL A 262 17.93 10.25 -0.91
N ALA A 263 17.08 11.27 -0.80
CA ALA A 263 16.72 12.12 -1.92
C ALA A 263 17.94 12.85 -2.52
N VAL A 264 18.84 13.34 -1.67
CA VAL A 264 20.06 14.02 -2.11
C VAL A 264 21.09 13.03 -2.65
N SER A 265 21.38 11.94 -1.94
CA SER A 265 22.45 11.00 -2.30
C SER A 265 22.12 10.15 -3.52
N LEU A 266 20.88 9.65 -3.63
CA LEU A 266 20.48 8.74 -4.71
C LEU A 266 19.79 9.45 -5.87
N PHE A 267 19.04 10.52 -5.59
CA PHE A 267 18.23 11.21 -6.62
C PHE A 267 18.77 12.61 -6.97
N GLY A 268 19.80 13.07 -6.26
CA GLY A 268 20.50 14.33 -6.51
C GLY A 268 19.78 15.59 -6.03
N SER A 269 18.63 15.47 -5.35
CA SER A 269 17.87 16.64 -4.91
C SER A 269 16.79 16.30 -3.88
N LYS A 270 16.64 17.17 -2.87
CA LYS A 270 15.57 17.10 -1.86
C LYS A 270 14.14 17.16 -2.42
N ILE A 271 13.95 17.56 -3.69
CA ILE A 271 12.61 17.60 -4.30
C ILE A 271 11.96 16.22 -4.42
N TYR A 272 12.73 15.13 -4.28
CA TYR A 272 12.23 13.75 -4.38
C TYR A 272 11.80 13.13 -3.04
N ILE A 273 11.97 13.84 -1.90
CA ILE A 273 11.52 13.38 -0.58
C ILE A 273 10.05 12.93 -0.63
N ASN A 274 9.20 13.73 -1.26
CA ASN A 274 7.77 13.45 -1.39
C ASN A 274 7.46 12.18 -2.19
N MET A 275 8.22 11.87 -3.24
CA MET A 275 8.01 10.69 -4.08
C MET A 275 8.51 9.43 -3.37
N ILE A 276 9.61 9.52 -2.64
CA ILE A 276 10.07 8.43 -1.76
C ILE A 276 9.03 8.16 -0.67
N ALA A 277 8.54 9.22 -0.01
CA ALA A 277 7.50 9.11 0.99
C ALA A 277 6.18 8.56 0.43
N LEU A 278 5.82 8.93 -0.81
CA LEU A 278 4.67 8.35 -1.53
C LEU A 278 4.84 6.83 -1.70
N GLY A 279 6.01 6.37 -2.13
CA GLY A 279 6.31 4.94 -2.21
C GLY A 279 6.15 4.23 -0.85
N ARG A 280 6.70 4.85 0.21
CA ARG A 280 6.66 4.31 1.56
C ARG A 280 5.23 4.22 2.12
N ILE A 281 4.41 5.25 1.94
CA ILE A 281 3.02 5.21 2.41
C ILE A 281 2.19 4.19 1.63
N LEU A 282 2.37 4.07 0.31
CA LEU A 282 1.66 3.07 -0.51
C LEU A 282 1.98 1.65 -0.02
N ARG A 283 3.24 1.40 0.33
CA ARG A 283 3.68 0.13 0.93
C ARG A 283 3.00 -0.10 2.28
N HIS A 284 3.05 0.90 3.16
CA HIS A 284 2.49 0.82 4.52
C HIS A 284 1.00 0.48 4.50
N ILE A 285 0.21 1.18 3.68
CA ILE A 285 -1.25 0.98 3.57
C ILE A 285 -1.65 -0.19 2.67
N GLY A 286 -0.70 -0.95 2.13
CA GLY A 286 -0.96 -2.16 1.35
C GLY A 286 -1.45 -1.94 -0.08
N ILE A 287 -1.12 -0.80 -0.69
CA ILE A 287 -1.43 -0.51 -2.09
C ILE A 287 -0.24 -0.91 -2.95
N ASN A 288 -0.41 -1.98 -3.73
CA ASN A 288 0.61 -2.43 -4.66
C ASN A 288 0.75 -1.47 -5.84
N ILE A 289 1.92 -0.84 -5.98
CA ILE A 289 2.23 0.12 -7.06
C ILE A 289 2.06 -0.46 -8.47
N LEU A 290 2.13 -1.79 -8.63
CA LEU A 290 1.98 -2.46 -9.91
C LEU A 290 0.53 -2.47 -10.42
N LEU A 291 -0.44 -2.16 -9.57
CA LEU A 291 -1.87 -2.19 -9.92
C LEU A 291 -2.27 -1.07 -10.88
N LEU A 292 -1.58 0.07 -10.84
CA LEU A 292 -1.96 1.29 -11.55
C LEU A 292 -0.83 1.77 -12.45
N ASN A 293 -1.19 2.38 -13.57
CA ASN A 293 -0.23 3.18 -14.34
C ASN A 293 -0.05 4.57 -13.71
N ILE A 294 0.79 4.65 -12.68
CA ILE A 294 1.03 5.89 -11.92
C ILE A 294 1.67 6.98 -12.80
N LYS A 295 2.29 6.64 -13.94
CA LYS A 295 2.90 7.62 -14.86
C LYS A 295 1.91 8.69 -15.33
N ASP A 296 0.66 8.31 -15.54
CA ASP A 296 -0.40 9.21 -16.04
C ASP A 296 -0.85 10.23 -14.96
N ILE A 297 -0.44 10.03 -13.70
CA ILE A 297 -0.77 10.84 -12.52
C ILE A 297 0.38 11.78 -12.14
N LEU A 298 1.61 11.43 -12.52
CA LEU A 298 2.81 12.16 -12.13
C LEU A 298 3.03 13.40 -13.00
N PRO A 299 3.71 14.43 -12.48
CA PRO A 299 4.10 15.58 -13.29
C PRO A 299 4.95 15.17 -14.50
N GLU A 300 4.66 15.73 -15.67
CA GLU A 300 5.36 15.41 -16.93
C GLU A 300 6.89 15.59 -16.82
N ARG A 301 7.32 16.60 -16.06
CA ARG A 301 8.74 16.82 -15.79
C ARG A 301 9.24 15.77 -14.82
N ALA A 302 10.24 15.01 -15.25
CA ALA A 302 10.95 14.01 -14.45
C ALA A 302 10.09 12.79 -14.03
N ILE A 303 9.12 12.36 -14.85
CA ILE A 303 8.31 11.14 -14.62
C ILE A 303 9.18 9.95 -14.22
N GLU A 304 10.24 9.65 -14.98
CA GLU A 304 11.07 8.46 -14.72
C GLU A 304 11.78 8.54 -13.37
N LYS A 305 12.38 9.69 -13.02
CA LYS A 305 13.00 9.89 -11.70
C LYS A 305 11.99 9.85 -10.56
N ASN A 306 10.81 10.41 -10.75
CA ASN A 306 9.72 10.32 -9.76
C ASN A 306 9.28 8.86 -9.56
N LEU A 307 9.17 8.10 -10.65
CA LEU A 307 8.80 6.69 -10.59
C LEU A 307 9.89 5.85 -9.91
N GLU A 308 11.17 6.12 -10.18
CA GLU A 308 12.30 5.50 -9.48
C GLU A 308 12.27 5.81 -7.97
N ALA A 309 12.01 7.06 -7.59
CA ALA A 309 11.87 7.48 -6.20
C ALA A 309 10.71 6.78 -5.48
N ILE A 310 9.54 6.67 -6.13
CA ILE A 310 8.39 5.92 -5.61
C ILE A 310 8.73 4.44 -5.44
N LYS A 311 9.35 3.82 -6.46
CA LYS A 311 9.75 2.41 -6.39
C LYS A 311 10.73 2.17 -5.25
N TYR A 312 11.72 3.05 -5.08
CA TYR A 312 12.69 2.99 -3.99
C TYR A 312 11.98 3.05 -2.63
N GLY A 313 11.13 4.06 -2.42
CA GLY A 313 10.37 4.20 -1.18
C GLY A 313 9.44 3.02 -0.89
N PHE A 314 8.85 2.42 -1.92
CA PHE A 314 7.99 1.23 -1.80
C PHE A 314 8.79 -0.04 -1.46
N SER A 315 10.01 -0.16 -2.01
CA SER A 315 10.91 -1.28 -1.74
C SER A 315 11.67 -1.15 -0.42
N TYR A 316 11.73 0.05 0.15
CA TYR A 316 12.48 0.27 1.37
C TYR A 316 11.91 -0.56 2.53
N ARG A 317 12.83 -1.21 3.23
CA ARG A 317 12.59 -2.06 4.38
C ARG A 317 13.11 -1.34 5.61
N ASP A 318 12.33 -1.40 6.68
CA ASP A 318 12.78 -0.86 7.96
C ASP A 318 13.87 -1.78 8.50
N ASP A 319 14.95 -1.21 9.04
CA ASP A 319 15.94 -2.00 9.76
C ASP A 319 15.24 -2.62 10.98
N VAL A 320 15.27 -3.96 11.07
CA VAL A 320 14.68 -4.76 12.18
C VAL A 320 15.61 -4.78 13.38
#